data_AF-A0A969Y9Q5-F1
#
_entry.id   AF-A0A969Y9Q5-F1
#
_cell.length_a   1.000
_cell.length_b   1.000
_cell.length_c   1.000
_cell.angle_alpha   90.00
_cell.angle_beta   90.00
_cell.angle_gamma   90.00
#
_symmetry.space_group_name_H-M   'P 1'
#
loop_
_entity.id
_entity.type
_entity.pdbx_description
1 polymer ?
#
loop_
_entity_poly.entity_id
_entity_poly.type
_entity_poly.pdbx_seq_one_letter_code
_entity_poly.pdbx_strand_id
1 'polypeptide(L)'
;MCGSRTAFQRRLVNDLDLRVISPSGATNFPWVLDPVTRTNAATRADNFRDNVEQVVITNPVANGVYTVRITHKSTNLWNGLPQWDSIVLSGIVPQPKPTLRITDFAVTGTNTLMMTWDAVVGQNYQVQYRNNVEGPGWTDLGGVVNAARTNASVTLPHDARQPHRFFRVIEVP
;
A
#
# COMPACT_ATOMS: atom_id res chain seq x y z
N MET A 1 10.50 21.32 51.39
CA MET A 1 11.57 21.33 50.38
C MET A 1 10.95 20.93 49.05
N CYS A 2 11.15 21.76 48.03
CA CYS A 2 10.49 21.72 46.72
C CYS A 2 10.94 20.48 45.90
N GLY A 3 10.02 19.86 45.18
CA GLY A 3 10.22 18.57 44.50
C GLY A 3 11.14 18.65 43.28
N SER A 4 12.05 17.69 43.17
CA SER A 4 12.83 17.42 41.97
C SER A 4 12.03 16.54 41.01
N ARG A 5 11.32 17.14 40.04
CA ARG A 5 10.83 16.42 38.87
C ARG A 5 11.94 16.38 37.81
N THR A 6 12.78 15.36 37.85
CA THR A 6 13.76 15.07 36.79
C THR A 6 13.44 13.72 36.15
N ALA A 7 12.47 13.75 35.24
CA ALA A 7 12.42 12.89 34.08
C ALA A 7 11.63 13.64 33.00
N PHE A 8 12.24 13.91 31.85
CA PHE A 8 11.47 14.28 30.67
C PHE A 8 10.53 13.10 30.39
N GLN A 9 9.26 13.22 30.80
CA GLN A 9 8.26 12.22 30.52
C GLN A 9 8.15 12.12 28.99
N ARG A 10 8.56 10.98 28.41
CA ARG A 10 8.33 10.69 27.00
C ARG A 10 6.81 10.70 26.80
N ARG A 11 6.33 11.61 25.94
CA ARG A 11 4.91 11.73 25.57
C ARG A 11 4.50 10.72 24.50
N LEU A 12 5.48 10.14 23.81
CA LEU A 12 5.28 9.09 22.81
C LEU A 12 4.84 7.81 23.52
N VAL A 13 3.68 7.28 23.11
CA VAL A 13 3.08 6.06 23.70
C VAL A 13 3.43 4.85 22.83
N ASN A 14 3.12 4.92 21.54
CA ASN A 14 3.55 3.96 20.52
C ASN A 14 4.75 4.55 19.79
N ASP A 15 5.88 3.85 19.83
CA ASP A 15 7.13 4.26 19.19
C ASP A 15 7.30 3.43 17.90
N LEU A 16 6.94 4.06 16.78
CA LEU A 16 7.08 3.48 15.43
C LEU A 16 8.42 3.91 14.85
N ASP A 17 9.14 2.97 14.25
CA ASP A 17 10.45 3.19 13.63
C ASP A 17 10.34 3.12 12.11
N LEU A 18 10.60 4.24 11.43
CA LEU A 18 10.75 4.34 9.99
C LEU A 18 12.19 4.05 9.58
N ARG A 19 12.37 3.15 8.61
CA ARG A 19 13.64 2.93 7.91
C ARG A 19 13.39 2.90 6.40
N VAL A 20 14.36 3.41 5.64
CA VAL A 20 14.39 3.23 4.18
C VAL A 20 15.62 2.44 3.80
N ILE A 21 15.43 1.24 3.26
CA ILE A 21 16.51 0.31 2.90
C ILE A 21 16.85 0.54 1.42
N SER A 22 18.12 0.80 1.13
CA SER A 22 18.61 1.00 -0.23
C SER A 22 18.64 -0.30 -1.04
N PRO A 23 18.74 -0.22 -2.38
CA PRO A 23 18.97 -1.40 -3.22
C PRO A 23 20.21 -2.22 -2.81
N SER A 24 21.21 -1.56 -2.22
CA SER A 24 22.42 -2.22 -1.69
C SER A 24 22.24 -2.84 -0.30
N GLY A 25 21.06 -2.74 0.32
CA GLY A 25 20.76 -3.21 1.67
C GLY A 25 21.14 -2.22 2.79
N ALA A 26 21.69 -1.05 2.47
CA ALA A 26 22.03 -0.04 3.46
C ALA A 26 20.77 0.57 4.08
N THR A 27 20.74 0.66 5.41
CA THR A 27 19.61 1.23 6.15
C THR A 27 19.78 2.74 6.31
N ASN A 28 18.79 3.51 5.87
CA ASN A 28 18.71 4.95 6.07
C ASN A 28 17.78 5.25 7.26
N PHE A 29 18.31 6.01 8.21
CA PHE A 29 17.65 6.39 9.46
C PHE A 29 16.97 7.76 9.35
N PRO A 30 15.93 8.02 10.18
CA PRO A 30 15.25 9.30 10.20
C PRO A 30 16.15 10.39 10.80
N TRP A 31 15.79 11.65 10.53
CA TRP A 31 16.41 12.79 11.19
C TRP A 31 15.98 12.88 12.66
N VAL A 32 16.95 13.19 13.52
CA VAL A 32 16.77 13.42 14.96
C VAL A 32 17.38 14.77 15.32
N LEU A 33 16.59 15.63 15.95
CA LEU A 33 17.05 16.91 16.47
C LEU A 33 17.52 16.77 17.92
N ASP A 34 18.64 17.39 18.28
CA ASP A 34 19.06 17.48 19.68
C ASP A 34 18.15 18.48 20.43
N PRO A 35 17.35 18.02 21.42
CA PRO A 35 16.47 18.90 22.17
C PRO A 35 17.22 19.85 23.12
N VAL A 36 18.50 19.57 23.43
CA VAL A 36 19.37 20.45 24.22
C VAL A 36 19.94 21.56 23.34
N THR A 37 20.37 21.22 22.12
CA THR A 37 21.00 22.16 21.18
C THR A 37 20.27 22.25 19.84
N ARG A 38 19.05 22.81 19.85
CA ARG A 38 18.16 22.88 18.66
C ARG A 38 18.69 23.70 17.47
N THR A 39 19.73 24.50 17.68
CA THR A 39 20.39 25.28 16.62
C THR A 39 21.38 24.45 15.80
N ASN A 40 21.81 23.29 16.32
CA ASN A 40 22.67 22.39 15.57
C ASN A 40 21.87 21.70 14.47
N ALA A 41 22.57 21.35 13.38
CA ALA A 41 21.98 20.54 12.33
C ALA A 41 21.51 19.19 12.91
N ALA A 42 20.34 18.73 12.47
CA ALA A 42 19.84 17.40 12.83
C ALA A 42 20.81 16.31 12.36
N THR A 43 20.87 15.21 13.09
CA THR A 43 21.66 14.03 12.75
C THR A 43 20.72 12.86 12.39
N ARG A 44 21.27 11.76 11.87
CA ARG A 44 20.48 10.57 11.56
C ARG A 44 20.62 9.54 12.66
N ALA A 45 19.52 9.15 13.29
CA ALA A 45 19.50 8.17 14.38
C ALA A 45 18.07 7.63 14.57
N ASP A 46 17.91 6.69 15.51
CA ASP A 46 16.60 6.25 15.96
C ASP A 46 15.89 7.40 16.69
N ASN A 47 14.69 7.77 16.22
CA ASN A 47 13.83 8.69 16.95
C ASN A 47 13.05 7.89 18.01
N PHE A 48 12.83 8.52 19.17
CA PHE A 48 12.06 7.94 20.27
C PHE A 48 11.12 8.96 20.93
N ARG A 49 11.07 10.17 20.36
CA ARG A 49 10.44 11.35 20.96
C ARG A 49 9.27 11.83 20.12
N ASP A 50 9.44 11.82 18.80
CA ASP A 50 8.50 12.42 17.87
C ASP A 50 7.58 11.35 17.29
N ASN A 51 6.35 11.75 16.95
CA ASN A 51 5.37 10.92 16.24
C ASN A 51 5.42 11.15 14.71
N VAL A 52 6.42 11.88 14.24
CA VAL A 52 6.70 12.14 12.82
C VAL A 52 8.16 11.82 12.58
N GLU A 53 8.43 10.90 11.67
CA GLU A 53 9.77 10.52 11.25
C GLU A 53 9.98 10.84 9.78
N GLN A 54 11.14 11.40 9.43
CA GLN A 54 11.49 11.74 8.05
C GLN A 54 12.85 11.17 7.69
N VAL A 55 12.89 10.41 6.59
CA VAL A 55 14.13 9.94 5.96
C VAL A 55 14.32 10.70 4.64
N VAL A 56 15.51 11.27 4.44
CA VAL A 56 15.90 11.91 3.17
C VAL A 56 17.11 11.17 2.60
N ILE A 57 17.04 10.78 1.33
CA ILE A 57 18.16 10.16 0.62
C ILE A 57 18.69 11.16 -0.39
N THR A 58 19.87 11.70 -0.11
CA THR A 58 20.58 12.60 -1.04
C THR A 58 21.26 11.75 -2.11
N ASN A 59 21.07 12.10 -3.38
CA ASN A 59 21.61 11.36 -4.53
C ASN A 59 21.15 9.89 -4.56
N PRO A 60 19.82 9.62 -4.67
CA PRO A 60 19.32 8.25 -4.74
C PRO A 60 19.84 7.54 -6.00
N VAL A 61 19.95 6.22 -5.93
CA VAL A 61 20.28 5.39 -7.09
C VAL A 61 19.13 5.51 -8.10
N ALA A 62 19.43 5.97 -9.31
CA ALA A 62 18.44 6.09 -10.38
C ALA A 62 17.78 4.74 -10.64
N ASN A 63 16.44 4.71 -10.68
CA ASN A 63 15.62 3.50 -10.80
C ASN A 63 15.91 2.43 -9.73
N GLY A 64 16.51 2.80 -8.60
CA GLY A 64 16.72 1.90 -7.47
C GLY A 64 15.41 1.56 -6.77
N VAL A 65 15.23 0.30 -6.41
CA VAL A 65 14.12 -0.15 -5.56
C VAL A 65 14.51 0.02 -4.10
N TYR A 66 13.78 0.89 -3.40
CA TYR A 66 13.94 1.13 -1.97
C TYR A 66 12.79 0.51 -1.19
N THR A 67 13.09 -0.11 -0.05
CA THR A 67 12.07 -0.67 0.84
C THR A 67 11.81 0.31 1.98
N VAL A 68 10.59 0.83 2.05
CA VAL A 68 10.09 1.55 3.24
C VAL A 68 9.66 0.50 4.26
N ARG A 69 10.27 0.53 5.44
CA ARG A 69 9.97 -0.38 6.53
C ARG A 69 9.52 0.43 7.73
N ILE A 70 8.32 0.10 8.23
CA ILE A 70 7.81 0.56 9.52
C ILE A 70 7.87 -0.63 10.48
N THR A 71 8.50 -0.43 11.63
CA THR A 71 8.45 -1.35 12.76
C THR A 71 7.91 -0.61 13.99
N HIS A 72 7.69 -1.31 15.09
CA HIS A 72 7.39 -0.68 16.37
C HIS A 72 8.31 -1.25 17.45
N LYS A 73 8.57 -0.46 18.48
CA LYS A 73 9.28 -0.94 19.68
C LYS A 73 8.33 -1.77 20.54
N SER A 74 8.92 -2.57 21.42
CA SER A 74 8.23 -3.54 22.30
C SER A 74 7.50 -4.66 21.55
N THR A 75 7.11 -5.70 22.28
CA THR A 75 6.37 -6.83 21.71
C THR A 75 4.97 -6.45 21.23
N ASN A 76 4.32 -5.49 21.89
CA ASN A 76 2.96 -5.04 21.58
C ASN A 76 2.88 -3.51 21.56
N LEU A 77 1.98 -2.99 20.74
CA LEU A 77 1.50 -1.61 20.83
C LEU A 77 0.67 -1.42 22.11
N TRP A 78 0.44 -0.17 22.49
CA TRP A 78 -0.31 0.20 23.69
C TRP A 78 -1.68 -0.48 23.74
N ASN A 79 -1.99 -1.11 24.88
CA ASN A 79 -3.19 -1.93 25.11
C ASN A 79 -3.43 -3.04 24.08
N GLY A 80 -2.42 -3.43 23.29
CA GLY A 80 -2.54 -4.43 22.23
C GLY A 80 -3.38 -3.96 21.04
N LEU A 81 -3.67 -2.66 20.92
CA LEU A 81 -4.49 -2.12 19.84
C LEU A 81 -3.62 -1.67 18.64
N PRO A 82 -4.12 -1.79 17.39
CA PRO A 82 -3.43 -1.25 16.22
C PRO A 82 -3.24 0.27 16.31
N GLN A 83 -2.10 0.75 15.82
CA GLN A 83 -1.82 2.16 15.58
C GLN A 83 -1.88 2.39 14.08
N TRP A 84 -2.82 3.22 13.63
CA TRP A 84 -2.86 3.68 12.25
C TRP A 84 -1.78 4.73 12.01
N ASP A 85 -1.09 4.61 10.89
CA ASP A 85 -0.07 5.54 10.41
C ASP A 85 -0.44 6.10 9.02
N SER A 86 0.34 7.07 8.56
CA SER A 86 0.19 7.64 7.22
C SER A 86 1.58 7.91 6.65
N ILE A 87 1.77 7.57 5.38
CA ILE A 87 3.05 7.68 4.69
C ILE A 87 2.88 8.62 3.51
N VAL A 88 3.80 9.58 3.40
CA VAL A 88 3.92 10.47 2.24
C VAL A 88 5.31 10.27 1.65
N LEU A 89 5.37 10.02 0.35
CA LEU A 89 6.61 9.80 -0.39
C LEU A 89 6.74 10.82 -1.51
N SER A 90 7.96 11.27 -1.76
CA SER A 90 8.31 12.18 -2.86
C SER A 90 9.59 11.72 -3.53
N GLY A 91 9.79 12.09 -4.81
CA GLY A 91 10.96 11.65 -5.56
C GLY A 91 10.88 10.20 -6.05
N ILE A 92 9.67 9.62 -6.05
CA ILE A 92 9.41 8.31 -6.65
C ILE A 92 9.27 8.44 -8.16
N VAL A 93 9.67 7.39 -8.87
CA VAL A 93 9.31 7.23 -10.29
C VAL A 93 7.91 6.61 -10.33
N PRO A 94 6.93 7.23 -10.99
CA PRO A 94 5.61 6.61 -11.17
C PRO A 94 5.79 5.25 -11.84
N GLN A 95 5.26 4.20 -11.22
CA GLN A 95 5.27 2.90 -11.84
C GLN A 95 4.33 2.94 -13.07
N PRO A 96 4.79 2.54 -14.26
CA PRO A 96 3.91 2.46 -15.41
C PRO A 96 2.76 1.51 -15.10
N LYS A 97 1.55 1.92 -15.45
CA LYS A 97 0.36 1.08 -15.29
C LYS A 97 0.55 -0.20 -16.10
N PRO A 98 0.37 -1.40 -15.52
CA PRO A 98 0.42 -2.64 -16.28
C PRO A 98 -0.68 -2.66 -17.33
N THR A 99 -0.43 -3.33 -18.46
CA THR A 99 -1.45 -3.57 -19.47
C THR A 99 -2.63 -4.30 -18.84
N LEU A 100 -3.81 -3.69 -18.90
CA LEU A 100 -5.03 -4.27 -18.37
C LEU A 100 -5.40 -5.51 -19.16
N ARG A 101 -5.23 -6.68 -18.54
CA ARG A 101 -5.58 -7.98 -19.11
C ARG A 101 -6.12 -8.89 -18.03
N ILE A 102 -7.10 -9.71 -18.39
CA ILE A 102 -7.54 -10.82 -17.56
C ILE A 102 -6.40 -11.85 -17.56
N THR A 103 -6.00 -12.29 -16.37
CA THR A 103 -4.84 -13.17 -16.16
C THR A 103 -5.24 -14.60 -15.82
N ASP A 104 -6.43 -14.80 -15.25
CA ASP A 104 -6.87 -16.13 -14.84
C ASP A 104 -8.40 -16.29 -14.82
N PHE A 105 -8.84 -17.53 -15.05
CA PHE A 105 -10.20 -18.00 -14.79
C PHE A 105 -10.12 -19.31 -14.00
N ALA A 106 -10.69 -19.34 -12.81
CA ALA A 106 -10.73 -20.52 -11.95
C ALA A 106 -12.18 -20.96 -11.68
N VAL A 107 -12.48 -22.24 -11.80
CA VAL A 107 -13.78 -22.78 -11.36
C VAL A 107 -13.78 -22.81 -9.82
N THR A 108 -14.73 -22.10 -9.20
CA THR A 108 -14.82 -22.02 -7.72
C THR A 108 -16.04 -22.76 -7.16
N GLY A 109 -16.89 -23.32 -8.03
CA GLY A 109 -18.09 -24.06 -7.64
C GLY A 109 -18.91 -24.46 -8.86
N THR A 110 -20.01 -25.18 -8.64
CA THR A 110 -20.82 -25.78 -9.71
C THR A 110 -21.29 -24.77 -10.77
N ASN A 111 -21.65 -23.56 -10.36
CA ASN A 111 -22.17 -22.50 -11.23
C ASN A 111 -21.40 -21.18 -11.04
N THR A 112 -20.12 -21.24 -10.64
CA THR A 112 -19.33 -20.04 -10.37
C THR A 112 -17.91 -20.18 -10.88
N LEU A 113 -17.44 -19.13 -11.56
CA LEU A 113 -16.04 -18.95 -11.95
C LEU A 113 -15.49 -17.73 -11.21
N MET A 114 -14.20 -17.72 -10.88
CA MET A 114 -13.48 -16.53 -10.46
C MET A 114 -12.65 -16.05 -11.65
N MET A 115 -12.76 -14.76 -11.96
CA MET A 115 -11.92 -14.10 -12.96
C MET A 115 -10.97 -13.14 -12.27
N THR A 116 -9.69 -13.19 -12.63
CA THR A 116 -8.63 -12.38 -12.01
C THR A 116 -7.92 -11.53 -13.06
N TRP A 117 -7.50 -10.32 -12.68
CA TRP A 117 -6.66 -9.44 -13.50
C TRP A 117 -5.62 -8.70 -12.67
N ASP A 118 -4.56 -8.24 -13.34
CA ASP A 118 -3.58 -7.31 -12.75
C ASP A 118 -4.26 -5.94 -12.53
N ALA A 119 -4.16 -5.41 -11.31
CA ALA A 119 -4.80 -4.17 -10.90
C ALA A 119 -3.78 -3.15 -10.38
N VAL A 120 -4.17 -1.88 -10.38
CA VAL A 120 -3.43 -0.78 -9.75
C VAL A 120 -4.19 -0.38 -8.50
N VAL A 121 -3.49 -0.37 -7.36
CA VAL A 121 -4.09 0.00 -6.07
C VAL A 121 -4.69 1.40 -6.15
N GLY A 122 -5.93 1.54 -5.69
CA GLY A 122 -6.70 2.79 -5.71
C GLY A 122 -7.52 3.02 -6.99
N GLN A 123 -7.31 2.23 -8.05
CA GLN A 123 -8.09 2.36 -9.29
C GLN A 123 -9.39 1.56 -9.23
N ASN A 124 -10.36 2.02 -10.03
CA ASN A 124 -11.68 1.43 -10.17
C ASN A 124 -11.80 0.63 -11.46
N TYR A 125 -12.44 -0.53 -11.39
CA TYR A 125 -12.61 -1.44 -12.52
C TYR A 125 -14.07 -1.87 -12.67
N GLN A 126 -14.58 -1.89 -13.89
CA GLN A 126 -15.88 -2.48 -14.22
C GLN A 126 -15.68 -3.73 -15.08
N VAL A 127 -16.25 -4.84 -14.62
CA VAL A 127 -16.34 -6.07 -15.41
C VAL A 127 -17.54 -5.94 -16.32
N GLN A 128 -17.36 -6.28 -17.58
CA GLN A 128 -18.44 -6.30 -18.55
C GLN A 128 -18.47 -7.61 -19.31
N TYR A 129 -19.65 -7.99 -19.77
CA TYR A 129 -19.85 -9.21 -20.53
C TYR A 129 -20.72 -9.01 -21.76
N ARG A 130 -20.64 -9.98 -22.67
CA ARG A 130 -21.58 -10.18 -23.77
C ARG A 130 -21.68 -11.67 -24.08
N ASN A 131 -22.85 -12.12 -24.53
CA ASN A 131 -23.09 -13.54 -24.79
C ASN A 131 -22.60 -14.01 -26.17
N ASN A 132 -22.37 -13.07 -27.10
CA ASN A 132 -21.97 -13.35 -28.47
C ASN A 132 -20.73 -12.52 -28.85
N VAL A 133 -19.94 -13.01 -29.81
CA VAL A 133 -18.76 -12.30 -30.32
C VAL A 133 -19.15 -11.08 -31.17
N GLU A 134 -20.32 -11.16 -31.80
CA GLU A 134 -20.97 -10.10 -32.58
C GLU A 134 -22.23 -9.62 -31.84
N GLY A 135 -22.61 -8.36 -32.07
CA GLY A 135 -23.83 -7.77 -31.49
C GLY A 135 -23.59 -6.49 -30.68
N PRO A 136 -24.66 -5.78 -30.30
CA PRO A 136 -24.57 -4.46 -29.69
C PRO A 136 -24.10 -4.54 -28.24
N GLY A 137 -23.14 -3.67 -27.89
CA GLY A 137 -22.83 -3.28 -26.52
C GLY A 137 -22.12 -4.33 -25.64
N TRP A 138 -21.58 -3.82 -24.54
CA TRP A 138 -21.11 -4.60 -23.40
C TRP A 138 -22.04 -4.29 -22.23
N THR A 139 -22.38 -5.30 -21.44
CA THR A 139 -23.24 -5.14 -20.26
C THR A 139 -22.40 -5.22 -18.99
N ASP A 140 -22.61 -4.31 -18.06
CA ASP A 140 -21.96 -4.33 -16.75
C ASP A 140 -22.34 -5.59 -15.96
N LEU A 141 -21.33 -6.25 -15.39
CA LEU A 141 -21.50 -7.37 -14.49
C LEU A 141 -21.18 -6.93 -13.06
N GLY A 142 -22.19 -6.91 -12.21
CA GLY A 142 -22.03 -6.44 -10.83
C GLY A 142 -21.67 -4.95 -10.76
N GLY A 143 -21.17 -4.52 -9.60
CA GLY A 143 -20.72 -3.15 -9.37
C GLY A 143 -19.23 -2.94 -9.65
N VAL A 144 -18.80 -1.68 -9.52
CA VAL A 144 -17.40 -1.26 -9.66
C VAL A 144 -16.53 -1.91 -8.58
N VAL A 145 -15.41 -2.49 -9.01
CA VAL A 145 -14.39 -3.09 -8.16
C VAL A 145 -13.32 -2.06 -7.85
N ASN A 146 -13.20 -1.70 -6.57
CA ASN A 146 -12.15 -0.83 -6.06
C ASN A 146 -10.91 -1.68 -5.74
N ALA A 147 -9.81 -1.48 -6.44
CA ALA A 147 -8.62 -2.29 -6.27
C ALA A 147 -7.85 -1.90 -4.99
N ALA A 148 -7.89 -2.77 -3.98
CA ALA A 148 -7.09 -2.62 -2.76
C ALA A 148 -5.70 -3.26 -2.88
N ARG A 149 -5.45 -4.04 -3.93
CA ARG A 149 -4.22 -4.81 -4.17
C ARG A 149 -3.79 -4.68 -5.63
N THR A 150 -2.60 -5.20 -5.94
CA THR A 150 -2.06 -5.26 -7.31
C THR A 150 -2.72 -6.34 -8.17
N ASN A 151 -3.65 -7.11 -7.62
CA ASN A 151 -4.57 -7.96 -8.35
C ASN A 151 -5.99 -7.70 -7.86
N ALA A 152 -6.95 -7.94 -8.73
CA ALA A 152 -8.37 -7.92 -8.40
C ALA A 152 -9.04 -9.16 -9.00
N SER A 153 -10.09 -9.61 -8.34
CA SER A 153 -10.89 -10.73 -8.81
C SER A 153 -12.36 -10.50 -8.57
N VAL A 154 -13.19 -11.16 -9.39
CA VAL A 154 -14.64 -11.17 -9.24
C VAL A 154 -15.18 -12.58 -9.44
N THR A 155 -16.23 -12.93 -8.71
CA THR A 155 -16.99 -14.16 -8.97
C THR A 155 -18.01 -13.91 -10.07
N LEU A 156 -17.90 -14.68 -11.13
CA LEU A 156 -18.80 -14.69 -12.28
C LEU A 156 -19.83 -15.80 -12.10
N PRO A 157 -21.12 -15.54 -12.38
CA PRO A 157 -22.10 -16.60 -12.53
C PRO A 157 -21.83 -17.39 -13.81
N HIS A 158 -21.87 -18.71 -13.71
CA HIS A 158 -21.81 -19.63 -14.85
C HIS A 158 -23.19 -20.27 -15.03
N ASP A 159 -23.78 -20.05 -16.20
CA ASP A 159 -25.02 -20.71 -16.62
C ASP A 159 -24.67 -21.73 -17.70
N ALA A 160 -24.90 -23.02 -17.41
CA ALA A 160 -24.66 -24.10 -18.36
C ALA A 160 -25.50 -23.97 -19.66
N ARG A 161 -26.59 -23.20 -19.64
CA ARG A 161 -27.40 -22.90 -20.83
C ARG A 161 -26.77 -21.81 -21.72
N GLN A 162 -25.81 -21.06 -21.19
CA GLN A 162 -25.02 -20.08 -21.92
C GLN A 162 -23.54 -20.51 -21.88
N PRO A 163 -23.15 -21.57 -22.64
CA PRO A 163 -21.83 -22.18 -22.55
C PRO A 163 -20.69 -21.25 -23.01
N HIS A 164 -21.03 -20.16 -23.70
CA HIS A 164 -20.09 -19.17 -24.18
C HIS A 164 -20.51 -17.77 -23.74
N ARG A 165 -19.56 -17.05 -23.14
CA ARG A 165 -19.68 -15.64 -22.78
C ARG A 165 -18.31 -15.00 -22.91
N PHE A 166 -18.29 -13.76 -23.39
CA PHE A 166 -17.07 -12.97 -23.53
C PHE A 166 -17.05 -11.94 -22.41
N PHE A 167 -15.88 -11.75 -21.82
CA PHE A 167 -15.66 -10.81 -20.73
C PHE A 167 -14.60 -9.79 -21.13
N ARG A 168 -14.76 -8.56 -20.62
CA ARG A 168 -13.69 -7.58 -20.57
C ARG A 168 -13.69 -6.91 -19.21
N VAL A 169 -12.55 -6.34 -18.87
CA VAL A 169 -12.41 -5.41 -17.75
C VAL A 169 -12.04 -4.06 -18.35
N ILE A 170 -12.72 -3.01 -17.87
CA ILE A 170 -12.37 -1.63 -18.16
C ILE A 170 -11.98 -0.94 -16.85
N GLU A 171 -11.05 0.00 -16.93
CA GLU A 171 -10.87 0.99 -15.87
C GLU A 171 -11.96 2.04 -16.01
N VAL A 172 -12.52 2.47 -14.88
CA VAL A 172 -13.50 3.55 -14.82
C VAL A 172 -12.98 4.66 -13.89
N PRO A 173 -13.47 5.90 -14.02
CA PRO A 173 -13.11 6.99 -13.13
C PRO A 173 -13.35 6.71 -11.65
#